data_AF-A0A1S8X9I5-F1
#
_entry.id   AF-A0A1S8X9I5-F1
#
_cell.length_a   1.000
_cell.length_b   1.000
_cell.length_c   1.000
_cell.angle_alpha   90.00
_cell.angle_beta   90.00
_cell.angle_gamma   90.00
#
_symmetry.space_group_name_H-M   'P 1'
#
loop_
_entity.id
_entity.type
_entity.pdbx_description
1 polymer ?
#
loop_
_entity_poly.entity_id
_entity_poly.type
_entity_poly.pdbx_seq_one_letter_code
_entity_poly.pdbx_strand_id
1 'polypeptide(L)'
;MSRNFPADTRAQRALEEQYERELTSQISWFLKHQQAKKTSPGKPLSPEEISETKVSNPFDLLPKHVQEKIIACRAREKKPTKAVKKPSESKESVKELPPDMIPPEPYVLKTLYDGISKEGRGRYKYLTERNRLDMEQKYRYPILSSMEYGWGHRQLLKECPNLHTKRHGRVQVIRESFYQRNGLSIEHCADML
;
A
#
# COMPACT_ATOMS: atom_id res chain seq x y z
N MET A 1 6.06 12.00 16.86
CA MET A 1 4.61 11.95 17.16
C MET A 1 4.25 10.51 17.48
N SER A 2 3.58 10.30 18.62
CA SER A 2 3.62 9.07 19.42
C SER A 2 3.09 7.84 18.66
N ARG A 3 4.04 7.05 18.16
CA ARG A 3 3.83 5.62 17.96
C ARG A 3 3.35 5.09 19.31
N ASN A 4 2.12 4.56 19.39
CA ASN A 4 1.90 3.47 20.34
C ASN A 4 2.83 2.38 19.86
N PHE A 5 4.07 2.44 20.37
CA PHE A 5 5.09 1.47 20.07
C PHE A 5 4.45 0.13 20.42
N PRO A 6 4.47 -0.88 19.54
CA PRO A 6 4.10 -2.21 19.95
C PRO A 6 5.08 -2.60 21.07
N ALA A 7 4.67 -2.38 22.31
CA ALA A 7 5.45 -2.74 23.49
C ALA A 7 5.55 -4.26 23.60
N ASP A 8 4.63 -4.97 22.93
CA ASP A 8 4.59 -6.42 22.85
C ASP A 8 5.53 -6.96 21.79
N THR A 9 6.34 -7.95 22.18
CA THR A 9 7.24 -8.70 21.30
C THR A 9 6.49 -9.40 20.15
N ARG A 10 5.24 -9.80 20.38
CA ARG A 10 4.38 -10.40 19.35
C ARG A 10 4.03 -9.40 18.25
N ALA A 11 3.65 -8.18 18.63
CA ALA A 11 3.30 -7.14 17.67
C ALA A 11 4.53 -6.62 16.91
N GLN A 12 5.70 -6.57 17.56
CA GLN A 12 6.97 -6.28 16.90
C GLN A 12 7.30 -7.30 15.80
N ARG A 13 7.18 -8.60 16.09
CA ARG A 13 7.40 -9.65 15.09
C ARG A 13 6.39 -9.61 13.94
N ALA A 14 5.12 -9.33 14.24
CA ALA A 14 4.09 -9.22 13.21
C ALA A 14 4.41 -8.05 12.23
N LEU A 15 4.87 -6.91 12.77
CA LEU A 15 5.32 -5.80 11.93
C LEU A 15 6.56 -6.14 11.11
N GLU A 16 7.57 -6.77 11.74
CA GLU A 16 8.78 -7.22 11.05
C GLU A 16 8.43 -8.13 9.86
N GLU A 17 7.59 -9.15 10.10
CA GLU A 17 7.09 -10.04 9.06
C GLU A 17 6.35 -9.28 7.95
N GLN A 18 5.55 -8.29 8.30
CA GLN A 18 4.82 -7.49 7.32
C GLN A 18 5.79 -6.69 6.44
N TYR A 19 6.78 -6.02 7.04
CA TYR A 19 7.80 -5.28 6.29
C TYR A 19 8.61 -6.19 5.37
N GLU A 20 9.01 -7.38 5.85
CA GLU A 20 9.74 -8.36 5.04
C GLU A 20 8.91 -8.83 3.84
N ARG A 21 7.62 -9.12 4.04
CA ARG A 21 6.70 -9.52 2.96
C ARG A 21 6.48 -8.41 1.94
N GLU A 22 6.33 -7.17 2.41
CA GLU A 22 6.22 -6.01 1.52
C GLU A 22 7.49 -5.82 0.69
N LEU A 23 8.66 -5.86 1.33
CA LEU A 23 9.95 -5.66 0.65
C LEU A 23 10.23 -6.77 -0.37
N THR A 24 9.99 -8.02 -0.01
CA THR A 24 10.16 -9.17 -0.91
C THR A 24 9.22 -9.08 -2.11
N SER A 25 7.95 -8.70 -1.88
CA SER A 25 6.99 -8.47 -2.94
C SER A 25 7.45 -7.35 -3.90
N GLN A 26 7.89 -6.21 -3.36
CA GLN A 26 8.39 -5.08 -4.16
C GLN A 26 9.60 -5.46 -5.01
N ILE A 27 10.60 -6.13 -4.42
CA ILE A 27 11.79 -6.61 -5.15
C ILE A 27 11.38 -7.60 -6.24
N SER A 28 10.49 -8.54 -5.94
CA SER A 28 10.02 -9.53 -6.92
C SER A 28 9.31 -8.87 -8.10
N TRP A 29 8.45 -7.88 -7.83
CA TRP A 29 7.74 -7.12 -8.86
C TRP A 29 8.71 -6.33 -9.73
N PHE A 30 9.71 -5.67 -9.11
CA PHE A 30 10.71 -4.89 -9.83
C PHE A 30 11.51 -5.76 -10.80
N LEU A 31 11.95 -6.93 -10.35
CA LEU A 31 12.68 -7.86 -11.20
C LEU A 31 11.80 -8.40 -12.34
N LYS A 32 10.54 -8.73 -12.07
CA LYS A 32 9.54 -9.11 -13.10
C LYS A 32 9.39 -8.04 -14.15
N HIS A 33 9.19 -6.80 -13.72
CA HIS A 33 9.06 -5.64 -14.61
C HIS A 33 10.30 -5.44 -15.48
N GLN A 34 11.50 -5.56 -14.90
CA GLN A 34 12.73 -5.47 -15.68
C GLN A 34 12.88 -6.59 -16.72
N GLN A 35 12.51 -7.82 -16.37
CA GLN A 35 12.54 -8.94 -17.32
C GLN A 35 11.51 -8.77 -18.42
N ALA A 36 10.29 -8.35 -18.09
CA ALA A 36 9.23 -8.06 -19.05
C ALA A 36 9.64 -6.96 -20.06
N LYS A 37 10.35 -5.93 -19.59
CA LYS A 37 10.92 -4.90 -20.48
C LYS A 37 11.99 -5.43 -21.43
N LYS A 38 12.78 -6.41 -21.00
CA LYS A 38 13.81 -7.04 -21.83
C LYS A 38 13.20 -7.97 -22.89
N THR A 39 12.14 -8.70 -22.54
CA THR A 39 11.47 -9.62 -23.48
C THR A 39 10.65 -8.89 -24.53
N SER A 40 10.02 -7.76 -24.17
CA SER A 40 9.21 -6.94 -25.09
C SER A 40 9.65 -5.48 -25.11
N PRO A 41 10.75 -5.14 -25.81
CA PRO A 41 11.20 -3.75 -25.90
C PRO A 41 10.19 -2.90 -26.68
N GLY A 42 9.82 -1.74 -26.11
CA GLY A 42 9.03 -0.70 -26.80
C GLY A 42 7.50 -0.87 -26.76
N LYS A 43 6.97 -1.96 -26.20
CA LYS A 43 5.53 -2.15 -26.01
C LYS A 43 5.11 -1.72 -24.59
N PRO A 44 3.99 -1.01 -24.40
CA PRO A 44 3.45 -0.77 -23.07
C PRO A 44 3.07 -2.12 -22.44
N LEU A 45 3.70 -2.42 -21.30
CA LEU A 45 3.51 -3.68 -20.57
C LEU A 45 2.22 -3.64 -19.77
N SER A 46 1.39 -4.67 -19.91
CA SER A 46 0.21 -4.86 -19.06
C SER A 46 0.62 -5.44 -17.68
N PRO A 47 -0.07 -5.08 -16.59
CA PRO A 47 0.17 -5.70 -15.27
C PRO A 47 0.10 -7.23 -15.27
N GLU A 48 -0.78 -7.81 -16.09
CA GLU A 48 -0.94 -9.26 -16.23
C GLU A 48 0.31 -9.90 -16.84
N GLU A 49 0.83 -9.34 -17.95
CA GLU A 49 2.06 -9.81 -18.60
C GLU A 49 3.26 -9.76 -17.63
N ILE A 50 3.37 -8.69 -16.81
CA ILE A 50 4.43 -8.57 -15.79
C ILE A 50 4.29 -9.68 -14.74
N SER A 51 3.06 -9.98 -14.31
CA SER A 51 2.81 -10.97 -13.26
C SER A 51 3.21 -12.39 -13.66
N GLU A 52 3.03 -12.74 -14.93
CA GLU A 52 3.31 -14.05 -15.52
C GLU A 52 4.80 -14.27 -15.85
N THR A 53 5.60 -13.21 -15.92
CA THR A 53 7.05 -13.36 -16.17
C THR A 53 7.74 -14.16 -15.07
N LYS A 54 8.46 -15.21 -15.48
CA LYS A 54 9.31 -16.01 -14.59
C LYS A 54 10.63 -15.27 -14.36
N VAL A 55 11.02 -15.16 -13.10
CA VAL A 55 12.25 -14.48 -12.67
C VAL A 55 13.08 -15.42 -11.80
N SER A 56 14.41 -15.32 -11.92
CA SER A 56 15.35 -15.96 -10.99
C SER A 56 15.15 -15.49 -9.55
N ASN A 57 15.56 -16.32 -8.61
CA ASN A 57 15.51 -15.99 -7.20
C ASN A 57 16.38 -14.74 -6.94
N PRO A 58 15.90 -13.71 -6.21
CA PRO A 58 16.68 -12.52 -5.91
C PRO A 58 18.06 -12.82 -5.29
N PHE A 59 18.18 -13.96 -4.59
CA PHE A 59 19.45 -14.43 -4.03
C PHE A 59 20.54 -14.65 -5.10
N ASP A 60 20.17 -15.16 -6.28
CA ASP A 60 21.11 -15.50 -7.35
C ASP A 60 21.73 -14.26 -8.01
N LEU A 61 21.06 -13.11 -7.89
CA LEU A 61 21.50 -11.83 -8.43
C LEU A 61 22.54 -11.14 -7.52
N LEU A 62 22.70 -11.60 -6.28
CA LEU A 62 23.67 -11.03 -5.35
C LEU A 62 25.11 -11.41 -5.75
N PRO A 63 26.11 -10.55 -5.49
CA PRO A 63 27.50 -10.92 -5.65
C PRO A 63 27.87 -12.17 -4.83
N LYS A 64 28.71 -13.06 -5.37
CA LYS A 64 29.09 -14.34 -4.73
C LYS A 64 29.56 -14.17 -3.28
N HIS A 65 30.36 -13.14 -2.99
CA HIS A 65 30.84 -12.87 -1.63
C HIS A 65 29.72 -12.53 -0.64
N VAL A 66 28.60 -11.96 -1.09
CA VAL A 66 27.41 -11.70 -0.27
C VAL A 66 26.63 -12.99 -0.06
N GLN A 67 26.46 -13.79 -1.11
CA GLN A 67 25.82 -15.09 -1.03
C GLN A 67 26.52 -16.00 -0.01
N GLU A 68 27.85 -16.10 -0.11
CA GLU A 68 28.68 -16.90 0.82
C GLU A 68 28.55 -16.41 2.27
N LYS A 69 28.55 -15.08 2.50
CA LYS A 69 28.32 -14.51 3.83
C LYS A 69 26.93 -14.86 4.38
N ILE A 70 25.88 -14.79 3.57
CA ILE A 70 24.51 -15.16 3.99
C ILE A 70 24.42 -16.65 4.32
N ILE A 71 25.02 -17.52 3.50
CA ILE A 71 25.07 -18.96 3.74
C ILE A 71 25.81 -19.25 5.06
N ALA A 72 26.94 -18.58 5.30
CA ALA A 72 27.70 -18.71 6.53
C ALA A 72 26.92 -18.23 7.76
N CYS A 73 26.18 -17.11 7.68
CA CYS A 73 25.31 -16.64 8.76
C CYS A 73 24.19 -17.63 9.07
N ARG A 74 23.46 -18.12 8.06
CA ARG A 74 22.40 -19.13 8.23
C ARG A 74 22.94 -20.44 8.81
N ALA A 75 24.15 -20.84 8.45
CA ALA A 75 24.80 -22.02 9.01
C ALA A 75 25.19 -21.83 10.50
N ARG A 76 25.48 -20.59 10.93
CA ARG A 76 25.75 -20.27 12.34
C ARG A 76 24.47 -20.31 13.19
N GLU A 77 23.35 -19.84 12.66
CA GLU A 77 22.04 -19.87 13.33
C GLU A 77 21.48 -21.29 13.51
N LYS A 78 21.80 -22.22 12.60
CA LYS A 78 21.41 -23.64 12.71
C LYS A 78 22.22 -24.43 13.75
N LYS A 79 23.30 -23.88 14.30
CA LYS A 79 23.99 -24.51 15.43
C LYS A 79 23.12 -24.31 16.67
N PRO A 80 22.78 -25.35 17.45
CA PRO A 80 21.91 -25.20 18.61
C PRO A 80 22.63 -24.33 19.66
N THR A 81 22.34 -23.03 19.64
CA THR A 81 22.70 -22.14 20.74
C THR A 81 21.86 -22.54 21.94
N LYS A 82 22.55 -22.86 23.03
CA LYS A 82 22.05 -23.33 24.32
C LYS A 82 20.70 -22.70 24.69
N ALA A 83 19.80 -23.56 25.16
CA ALA A 83 18.44 -23.27 25.60
C ALA A 83 18.30 -21.91 26.32
N VAL A 84 17.75 -20.93 25.60
CA VAL A 84 17.15 -19.76 26.22
C VAL A 84 15.91 -20.26 26.95
N LYS A 85 15.96 -20.26 28.29
CA LYS A 85 14.81 -20.56 29.14
C LYS A 85 13.69 -19.59 28.75
N LYS A 86 12.60 -20.11 28.19
CA LYS A 86 11.34 -19.37 28.05
C LYS A 86 10.94 -18.85 29.43
N PRO A 87 10.76 -17.54 29.64
CA PRO A 87 10.05 -17.05 30.81
C PRO A 87 8.65 -17.68 30.79
N SER A 88 8.27 -18.30 31.90
CA SER A 88 6.94 -18.83 32.11
C SER A 88 5.92 -17.70 31.92
N GLU A 89 5.07 -17.84 30.91
CA GLU A 89 3.93 -16.96 30.67
C GLU A 89 3.00 -17.03 31.91
N SER A 90 3.08 -16.01 32.76
CA SER A 90 2.02 -15.71 33.71
C SER A 90 0.76 -15.41 32.91
N LYS A 91 -0.32 -16.11 33.25
CA LYS A 91 -1.68 -15.90 32.71
C LYS A 91 -2.22 -14.57 33.25
N GLU A 92 -1.64 -13.46 32.84
CA GLU A 92 -2.31 -12.17 32.94
C GLU A 92 -3.28 -12.10 31.76
N SER A 93 -4.55 -11.92 32.10
CA SER A 93 -5.65 -11.74 31.16
C SER A 93 -5.24 -10.81 30.02
N VAL A 94 -5.00 -11.40 28.85
CA VAL A 94 -4.74 -10.68 27.61
C VAL A 94 -5.94 -9.77 27.41
N LYS A 95 -5.78 -8.47 27.71
CA LYS A 95 -6.70 -7.46 27.20
C LYS A 95 -6.60 -7.61 25.69
N GLU A 96 -7.61 -8.22 25.08
CA GLU A 96 -7.64 -8.45 23.64
C GLU A 96 -7.36 -7.11 22.97
N LEU A 97 -6.24 -7.06 22.24
CA LEU A 97 -5.87 -5.85 21.51
C LEU A 97 -7.03 -5.50 20.58
N PRO A 98 -7.41 -4.22 20.49
CA PRO A 98 -8.50 -3.83 19.62
C PRO A 98 -8.16 -4.24 18.19
N PRO A 99 -9.12 -4.77 17.41
CA PRO A 99 -8.87 -5.15 16.03
C PRO A 99 -8.32 -3.98 15.21
N ASP A 100 -7.37 -4.27 14.30
CA ASP A 100 -6.74 -3.27 13.42
C ASP A 100 -7.78 -2.46 12.63
N MET A 101 -8.81 -3.19 12.18
CA MET A 101 -9.97 -2.68 11.46
C MET A 101 -11.07 -2.25 12.42
N ILE A 102 -11.62 -1.07 12.19
CA ILE A 102 -12.76 -0.57 12.95
C ILE A 102 -14.00 -1.40 12.54
N PRO A 103 -14.82 -1.88 13.48
CA PRO A 103 -16.09 -2.53 13.15
C PRO A 103 -16.98 -1.61 12.31
N PRO A 104 -17.67 -2.12 11.28
CA PRO A 104 -18.60 -1.31 10.50
C PRO A 104 -19.82 -0.91 11.31
N GLU A 105 -20.48 0.18 10.90
CA GLU A 105 -21.75 0.60 11.47
C GLU A 105 -22.81 -0.53 11.41
N PRO A 106 -23.68 -0.69 12.42
CA PRO A 106 -24.66 -1.78 12.48
C PRO A 106 -25.57 -1.85 11.24
N TYR A 107 -25.92 -0.69 10.68
CA TYR A 107 -26.75 -0.63 9.46
C TYR A 107 -26.00 -1.24 8.26
N VAL A 108 -24.70 -0.94 8.11
CA VAL A 108 -23.85 -1.48 7.04
C VAL A 108 -23.67 -2.98 7.26
N LEU A 109 -23.42 -3.41 8.50
CA LEU A 109 -23.29 -4.83 8.85
C LEU A 109 -24.55 -5.62 8.48
N LYS A 110 -25.75 -5.05 8.69
CA LYS A 110 -27.02 -5.69 8.32
C LYS A 110 -27.12 -5.97 6.83
N THR A 111 -26.56 -5.09 5.98
CA THR A 111 -26.56 -5.32 4.52
C THR A 111 -25.78 -6.56 4.10
N LEU A 112 -24.85 -7.05 4.92
CA LEU A 112 -24.02 -8.22 4.60
C LEU A 112 -24.84 -9.48 4.31
N TYR A 113 -25.98 -9.63 4.99
CA TYR A 113 -26.87 -10.79 4.88
C TYR A 113 -28.22 -10.46 4.23
N ASP A 114 -28.36 -9.25 3.66
CA ASP A 114 -29.59 -8.80 3.03
C ASP A 114 -29.61 -9.14 1.54
N GLY A 115 -30.08 -10.34 1.18
CA GLY A 115 -30.28 -10.78 -0.20
C GLY A 115 -29.05 -11.46 -0.84
N ILE A 116 -29.05 -11.53 -2.18
CA ILE A 116 -28.08 -12.31 -2.97
C ILE A 116 -27.08 -11.39 -3.68
N SER A 117 -25.78 -11.72 -3.56
CA SER A 117 -24.68 -10.92 -4.16
C SER A 117 -24.77 -10.76 -5.68
N LYS A 118 -25.30 -11.76 -6.39
CA LYS A 118 -25.44 -11.74 -7.86
C LYS A 118 -26.39 -10.64 -8.34
N GLU A 119 -27.35 -10.26 -7.52
CA GLU A 119 -28.31 -9.19 -7.79
C GLU A 119 -27.83 -7.81 -7.26
N GLY A 120 -26.56 -7.72 -6.85
CA GLY A 120 -25.99 -6.51 -6.28
C GLY A 120 -26.38 -6.24 -4.82
N ARG A 121 -27.02 -7.20 -4.13
CA ARG A 121 -27.40 -7.09 -2.71
C ARG A 121 -26.43 -7.86 -1.80
N GLY A 122 -26.74 -7.95 -0.51
CA GLY A 122 -25.98 -8.77 0.43
C GLY A 122 -24.51 -8.33 0.55
N ARG A 123 -23.61 -9.30 0.42
CA ARG A 123 -22.16 -9.08 0.51
C ARG A 123 -21.62 -8.12 -0.53
N TYR A 124 -22.17 -8.11 -1.74
CA TYR A 124 -21.72 -7.18 -2.78
C TYR A 124 -21.93 -5.74 -2.31
N LYS A 125 -23.17 -5.42 -1.89
CA LYS A 125 -23.54 -4.09 -1.36
C LYS A 125 -22.70 -3.72 -0.14
N TYR A 126 -22.51 -4.65 0.80
CA TYR A 126 -21.64 -4.43 1.96
C TYR A 126 -20.22 -4.01 1.56
N LEU A 127 -19.59 -4.76 0.64
CA LEU A 127 -18.23 -4.47 0.21
C LEU A 127 -18.14 -3.14 -0.55
N THR A 128 -19.13 -2.83 -1.39
CA THR A 128 -19.20 -1.53 -2.09
C THR A 128 -19.28 -0.38 -1.10
N GLU A 129 -20.18 -0.43 -0.12
CA GLU A 129 -20.30 0.62 0.90
C GLU A 129 -19.04 0.70 1.78
N ARG A 130 -18.47 -0.44 2.19
CA ARG A 130 -17.24 -0.47 3.00
C ARG A 130 -16.02 0.08 2.24
N ASN A 131 -15.96 -0.08 0.92
CA ASN A 131 -14.87 0.42 0.07
C ASN A 131 -15.01 1.90 -0.31
N ARG A 132 -16.22 2.48 -0.21
CA ARG A 132 -16.41 3.93 -0.39
C ARG A 132 -15.82 4.76 0.74
N LEU A 133 -15.67 4.17 1.92
CA LEU A 133 -15.06 4.82 3.08
C LEU A 133 -13.55 4.99 2.86
N ASP A 134 -13.03 6.10 3.36
CA ASP A 134 -11.60 6.35 3.36
C ASP A 134 -10.87 5.34 4.24
N MET A 135 -9.62 5.03 3.89
CA MET A 135 -8.80 4.09 4.65
C MET A 135 -8.65 4.54 6.12
N GLU A 136 -8.56 5.85 6.35
CA GLU A 136 -8.49 6.49 7.69
C GLU A 136 -9.71 6.22 8.57
N GLN A 137 -10.89 6.05 7.96
CA GLN A 137 -12.13 5.71 8.67
C GLN A 137 -12.28 4.20 8.86
N LYS A 138 -11.52 3.42 8.09
CA LYS A 138 -11.62 1.96 8.04
C LYS A 138 -10.63 1.30 9.01
N TYR A 139 -9.41 1.84 9.10
CA TYR A 139 -8.33 1.32 9.92
C TYR A 139 -7.93 2.34 10.99
N ARG A 140 -7.56 1.86 12.18
CA ARG A 140 -7.08 2.75 13.27
C ARG A 140 -5.71 3.35 12.98
N TYR A 141 -4.92 2.66 12.17
CA TYR A 141 -3.57 3.02 11.78
C TYR A 141 -3.30 2.57 10.34
N PRO A 142 -2.37 3.21 9.62
CA PRO A 142 -1.90 2.70 8.34
C PRO A 142 -1.22 1.36 8.60
N ILE A 143 -1.84 0.28 8.11
CA ILE A 143 -1.28 -1.06 8.28
C ILE A 143 -0.07 -1.18 7.37
N LEU A 144 -0.21 -0.90 6.07
CA LEU A 144 0.85 -1.03 5.08
C LEU A 144 1.66 0.26 4.93
N SER A 145 2.92 0.13 4.48
CA SER A 145 3.78 1.28 4.14
C SER A 145 3.18 2.17 3.04
N SER A 146 2.46 1.57 2.08
CA SER A 146 1.77 2.32 1.03
C SER A 146 0.61 3.19 1.56
N MET A 147 0.05 2.84 2.73
CA MET A 147 -1.01 3.62 3.37
C MET A 147 -0.47 4.81 4.14
N GLU A 148 0.82 4.82 4.49
CA GLU A 148 1.46 5.93 5.20
C GLU A 148 1.46 7.20 4.33
N TYR A 149 1.66 7.04 3.02
CA TYR A 149 1.61 8.15 2.09
C TYR A 149 0.17 8.67 1.93
N GLY A 150 -0.06 9.91 2.35
CA GLY A 150 -1.36 10.56 2.27
C GLY A 150 -2.27 10.30 3.48
N TRP A 151 -1.84 9.54 4.48
CA TRP A 151 -2.60 9.33 5.72
C TRP A 151 -2.76 10.65 6.50
N GLY A 152 -3.99 11.01 6.83
CA GLY A 152 -4.37 12.25 7.49
C GLY A 152 -4.27 13.48 6.58
N HIS A 153 -3.87 13.33 5.32
CA HIS A 153 -3.63 14.45 4.42
C HIS A 153 -4.93 15.22 4.12
N ARG A 154 -6.06 14.50 4.02
CA ARG A 154 -7.37 15.13 3.78
C ARG A 154 -7.80 16.04 4.93
N GLN A 155 -7.46 15.69 6.17
CA GLN A 155 -7.72 16.52 7.34
C GLN A 155 -6.79 17.75 7.35
N LEU A 156 -5.51 17.55 7.05
CA LEU A 156 -4.55 18.65 6.90
C LEU A 156 -4.97 19.65 5.80
N LEU A 157 -5.54 19.18 4.68
CA LEU A 157 -6.06 20.04 3.63
C LEU A 157 -7.28 20.86 4.07
N LYS A 158 -8.14 20.30 4.94
CA LYS A 158 -9.28 21.03 5.52
C LYS A 158 -8.81 22.11 6.50
N GLU A 159 -7.84 21.78 7.34
CA GLU A 159 -7.28 22.67 8.36
C GLU A 159 -6.38 23.76 7.76
N CYS A 160 -5.72 23.46 6.64
CA CYS A 160 -4.85 24.38 5.90
C CYS A 160 -5.35 24.60 4.47
N PRO A 161 -6.36 25.48 4.25
CA PRO A 161 -6.90 25.77 2.92
C PRO A 161 -5.83 26.28 1.93
N ASN A 162 -4.80 26.94 2.46
CA ASN A 162 -3.70 27.54 1.70
C ASN A 162 -2.67 26.52 1.19
N LEU A 163 -2.74 25.25 1.61
CA LEU A 163 -1.83 24.21 1.11
C LEU A 163 -2.11 23.87 -0.36
N HIS A 164 -3.36 24.08 -0.80
CA HIS A 164 -3.80 23.78 -2.17
C HIS A 164 -3.41 24.90 -3.16
N THR A 165 -3.27 26.13 -2.67
CA THR A 165 -2.75 27.25 -3.44
C THR A 165 -1.24 27.17 -3.46
N LYS A 166 -0.68 26.49 -4.48
CA LYS A 166 0.74 26.60 -4.78
C LYS A 166 1.07 28.08 -4.92
N ARG A 167 1.88 28.64 -4.01
CA ARG A 167 2.31 30.04 -4.03
C ARG A 167 2.87 30.46 -5.40
N HIS A 168 3.46 29.51 -6.12
CA HIS A 168 3.97 29.66 -7.48
C HIS A 168 3.46 28.53 -8.41
N GLY A 169 2.14 28.41 -8.56
CA GLY A 169 1.54 27.52 -9.56
C GLY A 169 1.62 28.11 -10.97
N ARG A 170 1.79 27.27 -12.00
CA ARG A 170 1.59 27.71 -13.38
C ARG A 170 0.10 28.00 -13.59
N VAL A 171 -0.22 29.20 -14.07
CA VAL A 171 -1.59 29.66 -14.36
C VAL A 171 -1.76 29.78 -15.87
N GLN A 172 -2.93 29.43 -16.40
CA GLN A 172 -3.23 29.51 -17.84
C GLN A 172 -3.70 30.91 -18.25
N VAL A 173 -2.86 31.92 -18.00
CA VAL A 173 -3.21 33.35 -18.22
C VAL A 173 -3.69 33.61 -19.65
N ILE A 174 -3.02 33.02 -20.64
CA ILE A 174 -3.38 33.19 -22.06
C ILE A 174 -4.77 32.62 -22.34
N ARG A 175 -5.07 31.43 -21.81
CA ARG A 175 -6.35 30.75 -22.02
C ARG A 175 -7.51 31.52 -21.37
N GLU A 176 -7.30 31.99 -20.15
CA GLU A 176 -8.33 32.71 -19.38
C GLU A 176 -8.57 34.13 -19.90
N SER A 177 -7.53 34.80 -20.41
CA SER A 177 -7.63 36.21 -20.82
C SER A 177 -8.05 36.39 -22.28
N PHE A 178 -7.52 35.57 -23.20
CA PHE A 178 -7.69 35.78 -24.65
C PHE A 178 -8.84 34.98 -25.26
N TYR A 179 -9.28 33.91 -24.60
CA TYR A 179 -10.24 32.97 -25.19
C TYR A 179 -11.51 32.88 -24.36
N GLN A 180 -12.64 33.17 -25.01
CA GLN A 180 -13.96 33.08 -24.38
C GLN A 180 -14.59 31.70 -24.61
N ARG A 181 -15.54 31.30 -23.74
CA ARG A 181 -16.18 29.97 -23.74
C ARG A 181 -16.84 29.59 -25.08
N ASN A 182 -17.32 30.58 -25.83
CA ASN A 182 -17.94 30.42 -27.15
C ASN A 182 -17.08 31.02 -28.28
N GLY A 183 -15.83 31.43 -28.01
CA GLY A 183 -14.91 31.97 -28.99
C GLY A 183 -14.07 30.89 -29.67
N LEU A 184 -13.26 31.29 -30.66
CA LEU A 184 -12.26 30.40 -31.27
C LEU A 184 -11.26 29.97 -30.20
N SER A 185 -11.16 28.68 -29.90
CA SER A 185 -10.22 28.18 -28.89
C SER A 185 -8.78 28.14 -29.42
N ILE A 186 -7.80 28.06 -28.50
CA ILE A 186 -6.39 27.85 -28.86
C ILE A 186 -6.19 26.59 -29.71
N GLU A 187 -7.02 25.57 -29.52
CA GLU A 187 -6.99 24.30 -30.26
C GLU A 187 -7.35 24.52 -31.73
N HIS A 188 -8.29 25.43 -32.03
CA HIS A 188 -8.67 25.76 -33.41
C HIS A 188 -7.54 26.43 -34.20
N CYS A 189 -6.64 27.15 -33.54
CA CYS A 189 -5.46 27.73 -34.19
C CYS A 189 -4.33 26.71 -34.39
N ALA A 190 -4.30 25.62 -33.62
CA ALA A 190 -3.27 24.59 -33.77
C ALA A 190 -3.47 23.76 -35.04
N ASP A 191 -4.71 23.54 -35.47
CA ASP A 191 -5.04 22.83 -36.71
C ASP A 191 -4.79 23.65 -38.00
N MET A 192 -4.43 24.94 -37.86
CA MET A 192 -4.15 25.85 -38.97
C MET A 192 -2.64 26.01 -39.29
N LEU A 193 -1.76 25.32 -38.55
CA LEU A 193 -0.29 25.33 -38.71
C LEU A 193 0.20 23.97 -39.21
#